data_AF-A0A4V2WJE3-F1
#
_entry.id   AF-A0A4V2WJE3-F1
#
_cell.length_a   1.000
_cell.length_b   1.000
_cell.length_c   1.000
_cell.angle_alpha   90.00
_cell.angle_beta   90.00
_cell.angle_gamma   90.00
#
_symmetry.space_group_name_H-M   'P 1'
#
loop_
_entity.id
_entity.type
_entity.pdbx_description
1 polymer ?
#
loop_
_entity_poly.entity_id
_entity_poly.type
_entity_poly.pdbx_seq_one_letter_code
_entity_poly.pdbx_strand_id
1 'polypeptide(L)'
;MASMSLARRFALAAAVALAALAGSLAIPHDRHIRWQDMRDEAWARLGWIYERIHFDRTPIDIAFIGTSHTMNGVSGAAVRAALAAAGGGCQHVVNLSYPSYGRNLHWLIARELLENRRVGTLVIEVFENESRKAHPFFSSIAEVSDVLAAPAMINLNYLSDLAKLPARQVMLGLKTLMPERFGLHRGFDPARYDGADVDNTRQVQVGGVALTPVRDTAPPRERLERAAARARARKDGNMLGERLEALEYRFPRHYLDRILALAQQRGVAVKFLYLPSYAYVGGAPRDPSLYAGRGEMLATGTLLADPGLWYDLDHLNMQGAALLSGALGGMLAGPQGVGVPPAGLPAACAPEVVAAK
;
A
#
# COMPACT_ATOMS: atom_id res chain seq x y z
N MET A 1 -62.82 -2.43 -4.37
CA MET A 1 -61.34 -2.43 -4.22
C MET A 1 -60.87 -0.98 -4.22
N ALA A 2 -60.39 -0.45 -3.10
CA ALA A 2 -59.92 0.94 -3.03
C ALA A 2 -58.58 1.07 -3.76
N SER A 3 -58.51 1.93 -4.79
CA SER A 3 -57.27 2.19 -5.52
C SER A 3 -56.26 2.89 -4.61
N MET A 4 -55.07 2.31 -4.42
CA MET A 4 -53.97 3.01 -3.76
C MET A 4 -53.59 4.26 -4.57
N SER A 5 -53.50 5.40 -3.89
CA SER A 5 -53.03 6.66 -4.49
C SER A 5 -51.62 6.51 -5.04
N LEU A 6 -51.29 7.28 -6.08
CA LEU A 6 -49.96 7.30 -6.70
C LEU A 6 -48.84 7.53 -5.67
N ALA A 7 -49.08 8.42 -4.69
CA ALA A 7 -48.15 8.69 -3.60
C ALA A 7 -47.84 7.44 -2.75
N ARG A 8 -48.84 6.62 -2.43
CA ARG A 8 -48.63 5.36 -1.67
C ARG A 8 -47.82 4.36 -2.48
N ARG A 9 -48.06 4.25 -3.79
CA ARG A 9 -47.29 3.35 -4.67
C ARG A 9 -45.83 3.80 -4.79
N PHE A 10 -45.61 5.11 -4.94
CA PHE A 10 -44.26 5.68 -4.98
C PHE A 10 -43.52 5.46 -3.65
N ALA A 11 -44.15 5.74 -2.51
CA ALA A 11 -43.56 5.52 -1.19
C ALA A 11 -43.22 4.05 -0.96
N LEU A 12 -44.09 3.12 -1.37
CA LEU A 12 -43.82 1.69 -1.29
C LEU A 12 -42.64 1.29 -2.18
N ALA A 13 -42.60 1.74 -3.44
CA ALA A 13 -41.51 1.46 -4.35
C ALA A 13 -40.16 1.99 -3.81
N ALA A 14 -40.16 3.21 -3.27
CA ALA A 14 -38.98 3.80 -2.63
C ALA A 14 -38.54 2.99 -1.40
N ALA A 15 -39.48 2.58 -0.55
CA ALA A 15 -39.18 1.75 0.62
C ALA A 15 -38.58 0.38 0.23
N VAL A 16 -39.13 -0.26 -0.79
CA VAL A 16 -38.59 -1.53 -1.34
C VAL A 16 -37.19 -1.32 -1.92
N ALA A 17 -36.97 -0.24 -2.67
CA ALA A 17 -35.65 0.08 -3.22
C ALA A 17 -34.61 0.33 -2.11
N LEU A 18 -34.96 1.09 -1.07
CA LEU A 18 -34.09 1.32 0.08
C LEU A 18 -33.82 0.04 0.88
N ALA A 19 -34.83 -0.81 1.07
CA ALA A 19 -34.67 -2.10 1.72
C ALA A 19 -33.77 -3.04 0.91
N ALA A 20 -33.93 -3.09 -0.42
CA ALA A 20 -33.06 -3.87 -1.30
C ALA A 20 -31.61 -3.35 -1.29
N LEU A 21 -31.43 -2.03 -1.28
CA LEU A 21 -30.13 -1.39 -1.15
C LEU A 21 -29.46 -1.77 0.18
N ALA A 22 -30.16 -1.57 1.31
CA ALA A 22 -29.65 -1.94 2.63
C ALA A 22 -29.35 -3.45 2.72
N GLY A 23 -30.25 -4.28 2.19
CA GLY A 23 -30.08 -5.72 2.12
C GLY A 23 -28.84 -6.11 1.33
N SER A 24 -28.58 -5.47 0.18
CA SER A 24 -27.38 -5.73 -0.63
C SER A 24 -26.10 -5.37 0.12
N LEU A 25 -26.08 -4.26 0.87
CA LEU A 25 -24.92 -3.84 1.64
C LEU A 25 -24.62 -4.77 2.81
N ALA A 26 -25.65 -5.40 3.37
CA ALA A 26 -25.56 -6.34 4.48
C ALA A 26 -25.19 -7.78 4.07
N ILE A 27 -25.03 -8.07 2.77
CA ILE A 27 -24.64 -9.41 2.31
C ILE A 27 -23.25 -9.76 2.88
N PRO A 28 -23.13 -10.85 3.66
CA PRO A 28 -21.85 -11.28 4.18
C PRO A 28 -20.95 -11.79 3.05
N HIS A 29 -19.66 -11.59 3.20
CA HIS A 29 -18.65 -12.12 2.29
C HIS A 29 -17.39 -12.47 3.05
N ASP A 30 -16.59 -13.35 2.47
CA ASP A 30 -15.28 -13.70 2.97
C ASP A 30 -14.27 -12.58 2.66
N ARG A 31 -13.56 -12.11 3.68
CA ARG A 31 -12.56 -11.04 3.53
C ARG A 31 -11.40 -11.51 2.66
N HIS A 32 -10.94 -12.75 2.80
CA HIS A 32 -9.87 -13.31 1.98
C HIS A 32 -10.23 -13.28 0.49
N ILE A 33 -11.47 -13.66 0.15
CA ILE A 33 -12.01 -13.58 -1.21
C ILE A 33 -12.01 -12.14 -1.74
N ARG A 34 -12.39 -11.15 -0.92
CA ARG A 34 -12.37 -9.73 -1.33
C ARG A 34 -10.96 -9.25 -1.67
N TRP A 35 -9.95 -9.64 -0.91
CA TRP A 35 -8.56 -9.26 -1.16
C TRP A 35 -7.96 -9.98 -2.38
N GLN A 36 -8.32 -11.25 -2.61
CA GLN A 36 -7.92 -11.99 -3.81
C GLN A 36 -8.59 -11.50 -5.10
N ASP A 37 -9.76 -10.86 -5.01
CA ASP A 37 -10.57 -10.53 -6.19
C ASP A 37 -9.88 -9.55 -7.16
N MET A 38 -8.89 -8.81 -6.67
CA MET A 38 -8.07 -7.90 -7.48
C MET A 38 -6.99 -8.70 -8.21
N ARG A 39 -7.33 -9.38 -9.31
CA ARG A 39 -6.40 -10.29 -10.01
C ARG A 39 -5.67 -9.67 -11.19
N ASP A 40 -6.02 -8.44 -11.54
CA ASP A 40 -5.48 -7.80 -12.73
C ASP A 40 -4.04 -7.36 -12.46
N GLU A 41 -3.13 -7.75 -13.35
CA GLU A 41 -1.74 -7.29 -13.35
C GLU A 41 -1.07 -7.39 -11.95
N ALA A 42 -0.33 -6.36 -11.55
CA ALA A 42 0.38 -6.30 -10.29
C ALA A 42 -0.54 -6.11 -9.07
N TRP A 43 -1.86 -5.94 -9.26
CA TRP A 43 -2.83 -5.81 -8.18
C TRP A 43 -3.17 -7.13 -7.51
N ALA A 44 -2.91 -8.26 -8.18
CA ALA A 44 -2.99 -9.60 -7.61
C ALA A 44 -2.15 -9.76 -6.34
N ARG A 45 -1.15 -8.90 -6.14
CA ARG A 45 -0.37 -8.78 -4.90
C ARG A 45 -1.23 -8.46 -3.67
N LEU A 46 -2.41 -7.85 -3.80
CA LEU A 46 -3.29 -7.58 -2.66
C LEU A 46 -3.74 -8.87 -1.97
N GLY A 47 -3.97 -9.95 -2.72
CA GLY A 47 -4.21 -11.28 -2.17
C GLY A 47 -3.03 -11.77 -1.33
N TRP A 48 -1.81 -11.70 -1.88
CA TRP A 48 -0.58 -12.06 -1.16
C TRP A 48 -0.37 -11.20 0.11
N ILE A 49 -0.64 -9.88 0.06
CA ILE A 49 -0.53 -8.99 1.23
C ILE A 49 -1.47 -9.48 2.35
N TYR A 50 -2.72 -9.82 2.01
CA TYR A 50 -3.66 -10.37 2.98
C TYR A 50 -3.15 -11.70 3.56
N GLU A 51 -2.68 -12.61 2.71
CA GLU A 51 -2.17 -13.91 3.15
C GLU A 51 -0.93 -13.78 4.04
N ARG A 52 -0.01 -12.86 3.70
CA ARG A 52 1.19 -12.55 4.50
C ARG A 52 0.83 -12.05 5.89
N ILE A 53 -0.23 -11.25 6.02
CA ILE A 53 -0.71 -10.68 7.28
C ILE A 53 -1.48 -11.71 8.11
N HIS A 54 -2.36 -12.50 7.50
CA HIS A 54 -3.33 -13.33 8.23
C HIS A 54 -2.92 -14.79 8.40
N PHE A 55 -2.14 -15.36 7.48
CA PHE A 55 -1.85 -16.80 7.46
C PHE A 55 -0.37 -17.14 7.65
N ASP A 56 0.54 -16.33 7.09
CA ASP A 56 1.98 -16.55 7.25
C ASP A 56 2.49 -16.15 8.64
N ARG A 57 3.06 -17.11 9.37
CA ARG A 57 3.55 -16.97 10.75
C ARG A 57 4.92 -16.30 10.86
N THR A 58 5.66 -16.13 9.76
CA THR A 58 6.95 -15.44 9.73
C THR A 58 6.81 -14.06 10.36
N PRO A 59 7.60 -13.67 11.39
CA PRO A 59 7.45 -12.36 12.03
C PRO A 59 7.51 -11.18 11.05
N ILE A 60 6.99 -10.03 11.47
CA ILE A 60 7.05 -8.78 10.71
C ILE A 60 7.56 -7.71 11.69
N ASP A 61 8.87 -7.53 11.77
CA ASP A 61 9.46 -6.53 12.66
C ASP A 61 9.43 -5.14 12.02
N ILE A 62 9.68 -5.09 10.71
CA ILE A 62 9.61 -3.87 9.89
C ILE A 62 8.72 -4.13 8.68
N ALA A 63 7.72 -3.28 8.48
CA ALA A 63 6.85 -3.33 7.31
C ALA A 63 6.97 -2.04 6.50
N PHE A 64 7.17 -2.17 5.19
CA PHE A 64 7.06 -1.07 4.24
C PHE A 64 5.65 -1.05 3.64
N ILE A 65 5.02 0.12 3.62
CA ILE A 65 3.77 0.40 2.90
C ILE A 65 4.02 1.57 1.96
N GLY A 66 3.73 1.35 0.68
CA GLY A 66 3.93 2.32 -0.38
C GLY A 66 3.36 1.84 -1.71
N THR A 67 3.84 2.48 -2.76
CA THR A 67 3.40 2.31 -4.13
C THR A 67 4.37 1.44 -4.95
N SER A 68 4.27 1.48 -6.28
CA SER A 68 5.22 0.83 -7.19
C SER A 68 6.67 1.32 -7.00
N HIS A 69 6.88 2.53 -6.48
CA HIS A 69 8.21 3.06 -6.15
C HIS A 69 8.86 2.18 -5.07
N THR A 70 8.24 2.06 -3.90
CA THR A 70 8.73 1.18 -2.83
C THR A 70 8.69 -0.29 -3.24
N MET A 71 7.64 -0.75 -3.91
CA MET A 71 7.51 -2.16 -4.36
C MET A 71 8.68 -2.59 -5.24
N ASN A 72 9.14 -1.72 -6.14
CA ASN A 72 10.23 -2.01 -7.07
C ASN A 72 11.59 -1.50 -6.58
N GLY A 73 11.63 -0.63 -5.56
CA GLY A 73 12.84 0.00 -5.05
C GLY A 73 13.40 -0.62 -3.77
N VAL A 74 12.61 -1.40 -3.02
CA VAL A 74 13.03 -1.92 -1.70
C VAL A 74 12.89 -3.44 -1.65
N SER A 75 14.01 -4.13 -1.46
CA SER A 75 14.06 -5.57 -1.19
C SER A 75 14.13 -5.79 0.32
N GLY A 76 13.10 -6.43 0.88
CA GLY A 76 13.06 -6.74 2.32
C GLY A 76 14.24 -7.61 2.76
N ALA A 77 14.62 -8.61 1.95
CA ALA A 77 15.76 -9.47 2.23
C ALA A 77 17.09 -8.68 2.25
N ALA A 78 17.30 -7.75 1.30
CA ALA A 78 18.49 -6.92 1.27
C ALA A 78 18.54 -5.92 2.44
N VAL A 79 17.41 -5.31 2.81
CA VAL A 79 17.32 -4.43 3.99
C VAL A 79 17.64 -5.21 5.27
N ARG A 80 17.09 -6.42 5.43
CA ARG A 80 17.40 -7.31 6.57
C ARG A 80 18.90 -7.63 6.65
N ALA A 81 19.52 -7.99 5.54
CA ALA A 81 20.96 -8.27 5.50
C ALA A 81 21.78 -7.03 5.88
N ALA A 82 21.42 -5.86 5.36
CA ALA A 82 22.09 -4.59 5.69
C ALA A 82 21.88 -4.16 7.15
N LEU A 83 20.68 -4.35 7.70
CA LEU A 83 20.38 -4.15 9.13
C LEU A 83 21.27 -5.03 10.03
N ALA A 84 21.36 -6.32 9.72
CA ALA A 84 22.19 -7.25 10.46
C ALA A 84 23.67 -6.86 10.41
N ALA A 85 24.16 -6.46 9.22
CA ALA A 85 25.53 -5.97 9.04
C ALA A 85 25.82 -4.66 9.80
N ALA A 86 24.79 -3.83 9.99
CA ALA A 86 24.87 -2.59 10.77
C ALA A 86 24.68 -2.81 12.29
N GLY A 87 24.59 -4.05 12.77
CA GLY A 87 24.39 -4.37 14.18
C GLY A 87 22.95 -4.27 14.68
N GLY A 88 21.97 -4.10 13.78
CA GLY A 88 20.53 -3.99 14.08
C GLY A 88 19.85 -5.32 14.47
N GLY A 89 20.61 -6.41 14.60
CA GLY A 89 20.10 -7.73 14.95
C GLY A 89 19.32 -8.41 13.82
N CYS A 90 18.64 -9.51 14.16
CA CYS A 90 17.79 -10.23 13.23
C CYS A 90 16.39 -9.60 13.20
N GLN A 91 16.07 -8.88 12.12
CA GLN A 91 14.75 -8.30 11.93
C GLN A 91 14.11 -8.84 10.65
N HIS A 92 12.86 -9.29 10.74
CA HIS A 92 12.06 -9.68 9.60
C HIS A 92 11.47 -8.44 8.94
N VAL A 93 11.87 -8.21 7.69
CA VAL A 93 11.49 -7.03 6.91
C VAL A 93 10.61 -7.46 5.75
N VAL A 94 9.41 -6.87 5.64
CA VAL A 94 8.47 -7.17 4.56
C VAL A 94 8.10 -5.91 3.78
N ASN A 95 7.98 -6.04 2.47
CA ASN A 95 7.51 -4.99 1.58
C ASN A 95 6.06 -5.27 1.13
N LEU A 96 5.10 -4.58 1.76
CA LEU A 96 3.66 -4.70 1.49
C LEU A 96 3.17 -3.62 0.50
N SER A 97 4.09 -3.03 -0.27
CA SER A 97 3.73 -2.04 -1.28
C SER A 97 3.00 -2.66 -2.47
N TYR A 98 2.22 -1.83 -3.15
CA TYR A 98 1.34 -2.20 -4.26
C TYR A 98 1.38 -1.11 -5.35
N PRO A 99 0.89 -1.32 -6.58
CA PRO A 99 0.98 -0.30 -7.62
C PRO A 99 0.16 0.97 -7.33
N SER A 100 0.51 2.11 -7.92
CA SER A 100 -0.22 3.40 -7.80
C SER A 100 -0.42 3.97 -6.39
N TYR A 101 -0.57 5.29 -6.35
CA TYR A 101 -0.71 6.01 -5.10
C TYR A 101 -2.16 6.07 -4.60
N GLY A 102 -2.36 5.86 -3.31
CA GLY A 102 -3.58 6.28 -2.63
C GLY A 102 -3.52 6.01 -1.13
N ARG A 103 -3.42 7.09 -0.33
CA ARG A 103 -3.26 7.02 1.12
C ARG A 103 -4.43 6.28 1.82
N ASN A 104 -5.60 6.24 1.21
CA ASN A 104 -6.74 5.46 1.70
C ASN A 104 -6.55 3.94 1.59
N LEU A 105 -5.86 3.44 0.56
CA LEU A 105 -5.49 2.02 0.49
C LEU A 105 -4.27 1.72 1.37
N HIS A 106 -3.31 2.66 1.52
CA HIS A 106 -2.27 2.56 2.56
C HIS A 106 -2.90 2.38 3.96
N TRP A 107 -3.99 3.10 4.25
CA TRP A 107 -4.75 2.94 5.50
C TRP A 107 -5.35 1.54 5.66
N LEU A 108 -5.96 0.97 4.62
CA LEU A 108 -6.53 -0.38 4.73
C LEU A 108 -5.45 -1.41 5.06
N ILE A 109 -4.30 -1.36 4.37
CA ILE A 109 -3.19 -2.29 4.62
C ILE A 109 -2.58 -2.07 6.01
N ALA A 110 -2.36 -0.82 6.41
CA ALA A 110 -1.85 -0.51 7.74
C ALA A 110 -2.80 -1.00 8.84
N ARG A 111 -4.11 -0.83 8.65
CA ARG A 111 -5.11 -1.35 9.59
C ARG A 111 -5.06 -2.88 9.66
N GLU A 112 -5.13 -3.58 8.52
CA GLU A 112 -5.02 -5.04 8.50
C GLU A 112 -3.76 -5.51 9.20
N LEU A 113 -2.61 -4.89 8.92
CA LEU A 113 -1.34 -5.28 9.51
C LEU A 113 -1.33 -5.06 11.03
N LEU A 114 -1.64 -3.85 11.49
CA LEU A 114 -1.50 -3.46 12.89
C LEU A 114 -2.56 -4.06 13.81
N GLU A 115 -3.71 -4.46 13.27
CA GLU A 115 -4.75 -5.16 14.04
C GLU A 115 -4.46 -6.64 14.22
N ASN A 116 -3.71 -7.26 13.29
CA ASN A 116 -3.51 -8.72 13.25
C ASN A 116 -2.06 -9.14 13.55
N ARG A 117 -1.10 -8.20 13.55
CA ARG A 117 0.33 -8.49 13.74
C ARG A 117 0.98 -7.54 14.72
N ARG A 118 2.02 -8.07 15.39
CA ARG A 118 2.96 -7.26 16.15
C ARG A 118 4.04 -6.78 15.18
N VAL A 119 4.16 -5.47 15.05
CA VAL A 119 5.13 -4.80 14.18
C VAL A 119 5.92 -3.82 15.02
N GLY A 120 7.25 -3.80 14.89
CA GLY A 120 8.09 -2.84 15.60
C GLY A 120 8.10 -1.49 14.90
N THR A 121 8.33 -1.49 13.59
CA THR A 121 8.42 -0.28 12.77
C THR A 121 7.55 -0.37 11.51
N LEU A 122 6.74 0.66 11.29
CA LEU A 122 6.03 0.88 10.04
C LEU A 122 6.74 1.98 9.23
N VAL A 123 7.24 1.62 8.05
CA VAL A 123 7.85 2.56 7.10
C VAL A 123 6.82 2.91 6.04
N ILE A 124 6.46 4.18 5.98
CA ILE A 124 5.43 4.70 5.09
C ILE A 124 6.09 5.51 3.98
N GLU A 125 5.83 5.17 2.72
CA GLU A 125 6.32 5.94 1.59
C GLU A 125 5.75 7.36 1.54
N VAL A 126 6.63 8.27 1.14
CA VAL A 126 6.38 9.69 0.88
C VAL A 126 6.87 10.03 -0.52
N PHE A 127 5.98 10.62 -1.31
CA PHE A 127 6.29 11.16 -2.63
C PHE A 127 6.72 12.62 -2.58
N GLU A 128 7.27 13.11 -3.69
CA GLU A 128 7.46 14.55 -3.89
C GLU A 128 6.13 15.32 -3.82
N ASN A 129 5.00 14.68 -4.15
CA ASN A 129 3.68 15.26 -3.99
C ASN A 129 2.64 14.18 -3.66
N GLU A 130 1.86 14.41 -2.62
CA GLU A 130 0.79 13.51 -2.20
C GLU A 130 -0.37 13.51 -3.21
N SER A 131 -0.97 12.35 -3.47
CA SER A 131 -2.20 12.32 -4.28
C SER A 131 -3.38 12.85 -3.48
N ARG A 132 -4.18 13.68 -4.16
CA ARG A 132 -5.47 14.19 -3.67
C ARG A 132 -6.62 13.21 -3.95
N LYS A 133 -6.35 12.17 -4.75
CA LYS A 133 -7.35 11.21 -5.21
C LYS A 133 -7.29 9.94 -4.36
N ALA A 134 -8.47 9.39 -4.10
CA ALA A 134 -8.61 8.04 -3.63
C ALA A 134 -7.96 7.06 -4.60
N HIS A 135 -7.38 5.99 -4.05
CA HIS A 135 -6.92 4.87 -4.83
C HIS A 135 -8.05 4.29 -5.70
N PRO A 136 -7.82 3.97 -6.99
CA PRO A 136 -8.88 3.48 -7.89
C PRO A 136 -9.54 2.17 -7.41
N PHE A 137 -8.79 1.32 -6.73
CA PHE A 137 -9.28 0.05 -6.18
C PHE A 137 -9.76 0.13 -4.72
N PHE A 138 -9.78 1.32 -4.10
CA PHE A 138 -10.19 1.46 -2.70
C PHE A 138 -11.58 0.85 -2.45
N SER A 139 -12.58 1.23 -3.23
CA SER A 139 -13.95 0.72 -3.06
C SER A 139 -14.10 -0.77 -3.32
N SER A 140 -13.14 -1.41 -3.99
CA SER A 140 -13.15 -2.85 -4.23
C SER A 140 -12.65 -3.65 -3.02
N ILE A 141 -11.70 -3.08 -2.26
CA ILE A 141 -11.07 -3.74 -1.11
C ILE A 141 -11.63 -3.26 0.25
N ALA A 142 -12.14 -2.04 0.31
CA ALA A 142 -12.63 -1.41 1.52
C ALA A 142 -13.83 -2.16 2.13
N GLU A 143 -13.96 -2.14 3.46
CA GLU A 143 -15.22 -2.51 4.10
C GLU A 143 -16.32 -1.53 3.66
N VAL A 144 -17.59 -1.94 3.77
CA VAL A 144 -18.72 -1.03 3.52
C VAL A 144 -18.62 0.23 4.39
N SER A 145 -18.27 0.05 5.66
CA SER A 145 -18.09 1.15 6.62
C SER A 145 -16.95 2.10 6.23
N ASP A 146 -15.89 1.62 5.59
CA ASP A 146 -14.77 2.46 5.14
C ASP A 146 -15.17 3.39 4.00
N VAL A 147 -16.03 2.92 3.09
CA VAL A 147 -16.54 3.74 1.98
C VAL A 147 -17.56 4.75 2.50
N LEU A 148 -18.47 4.34 3.38
CA LEU A 148 -19.47 5.25 3.98
C LEU A 148 -18.83 6.32 4.87
N ALA A 149 -17.77 5.99 5.59
CA ALA A 149 -17.03 6.92 6.45
C ALA A 149 -15.94 7.71 5.72
N ALA A 150 -15.75 7.49 4.40
CA ALA A 150 -14.77 8.24 3.63
C ALA A 150 -15.17 9.73 3.60
N PRO A 151 -14.19 10.66 3.56
CA PRO A 151 -14.48 12.08 3.71
C PRO A 151 -15.16 12.65 2.44
N ALA A 152 -16.49 12.66 2.45
CA ALA A 152 -17.34 12.92 1.28
C ALA A 152 -17.06 14.25 0.56
N MET A 153 -16.74 15.31 1.31
CA MET A 153 -16.56 16.66 0.77
C MET A 153 -15.25 16.86 0.00
N ILE A 154 -14.26 16.00 0.20
CA ILE A 154 -12.90 16.14 -0.37
C ILE A 154 -12.49 14.92 -1.21
N ASN A 155 -13.21 13.80 -1.09
CA ASN A 155 -12.99 12.64 -1.93
C ASN A 155 -13.77 12.76 -3.24
N LEU A 156 -13.08 13.12 -4.32
CA LEU A 156 -13.67 13.24 -5.66
C LEU A 156 -14.31 11.94 -6.18
N ASN A 157 -13.93 10.78 -5.61
CA ASN A 157 -14.49 9.48 -5.96
C ASN A 157 -15.61 9.03 -5.00
N TYR A 158 -16.02 9.82 -3.99
CA TYR A 158 -16.94 9.36 -2.95
C TYR A 158 -18.26 8.82 -3.51
N LEU A 159 -18.92 9.58 -4.40
CA LEU A 159 -20.20 9.17 -4.96
C LEU A 159 -20.07 7.96 -5.90
N SER A 160 -18.98 7.89 -6.67
CA SER A 160 -18.75 6.76 -7.57
C SER A 160 -18.39 5.49 -6.79
N ASP A 161 -17.66 5.61 -5.69
CA ASP A 161 -17.38 4.51 -4.77
C ASP A 161 -18.65 4.03 -4.07
N LEU A 162 -19.49 4.96 -3.58
CA LEU A 162 -20.78 4.67 -2.96
C LEU A 162 -21.73 3.93 -3.90
N ALA A 163 -21.84 4.39 -5.16
CA ALA A 163 -22.72 3.78 -6.16
C ALA A 163 -22.31 2.35 -6.54
N LYS A 164 -21.03 1.99 -6.40
CA LYS A 164 -20.52 0.63 -6.70
C LYS A 164 -20.81 -0.38 -5.59
N LEU A 165 -20.99 0.06 -4.35
CA LEU A 165 -21.09 -0.85 -3.18
C LEU A 165 -22.17 -1.93 -3.32
N PRO A 166 -23.41 -1.64 -3.77
CA PRO A 166 -24.47 -2.65 -3.83
C PRO A 166 -24.12 -3.83 -4.75
N ALA A 167 -23.70 -3.51 -5.97
CA ALA A 167 -23.29 -4.50 -6.96
C ALA A 167 -22.04 -5.26 -6.50
N ARG A 168 -21.06 -4.55 -5.91
CA ARG A 168 -19.87 -5.16 -5.32
C ARG A 168 -20.24 -6.17 -4.24
N GLN A 169 -21.11 -5.81 -3.29
CA GLN A 169 -21.46 -6.67 -2.16
C GLN A 169 -22.23 -7.93 -2.60
N VAL A 170 -23.18 -7.78 -3.52
CA VAL A 170 -23.84 -8.94 -4.15
C VAL A 170 -22.79 -9.84 -4.82
N MET A 171 -21.85 -9.25 -5.56
CA MET A 171 -20.83 -10.03 -6.26
C MET A 171 -19.88 -10.74 -5.31
N LEU A 172 -19.40 -10.07 -4.24
CA LEU A 172 -18.55 -10.70 -3.24
C LEU A 172 -19.27 -11.83 -2.47
N GLY A 173 -20.57 -11.66 -2.20
CA GLY A 173 -21.40 -12.72 -1.63
C GLY A 173 -21.45 -13.95 -2.53
N LEU A 174 -21.70 -13.77 -3.84
CA LEU A 174 -21.67 -14.85 -4.82
C LEU A 174 -20.27 -15.48 -4.92
N LYS A 175 -19.20 -14.69 -4.99
CA LYS A 175 -17.81 -15.19 -5.00
C LYS A 175 -17.47 -15.98 -3.74
N THR A 176 -18.00 -15.61 -2.59
CA THR A 176 -17.84 -16.34 -1.33
C THR A 176 -18.52 -17.72 -1.38
N LEU A 177 -19.69 -17.81 -2.00
CA LEU A 177 -20.45 -19.06 -2.11
C LEU A 177 -19.84 -20.05 -3.11
N MET A 178 -19.14 -19.58 -4.15
CA MET A 178 -18.58 -20.43 -5.21
C MET A 178 -17.22 -19.89 -5.74
N PRO A 179 -16.20 -19.78 -4.88
CA PRO A 179 -14.96 -19.08 -5.21
C PRO A 179 -14.21 -19.72 -6.39
N GLU A 180 -14.25 -21.05 -6.53
CA GLU A 180 -13.53 -21.78 -7.57
C GLU A 180 -14.04 -21.43 -8.98
N ARG A 181 -15.34 -21.12 -9.12
CA ARG A 181 -15.93 -20.67 -10.39
C ARG A 181 -15.39 -19.31 -10.83
N PHE A 182 -14.88 -18.53 -9.88
CA PHE A 182 -14.23 -17.26 -10.12
C PHE A 182 -12.72 -17.39 -10.13
N GLY A 183 -12.13 -18.58 -10.02
CA GLY A 183 -10.68 -18.77 -9.90
C GLY A 183 -10.11 -18.17 -8.61
N LEU A 184 -10.88 -18.20 -7.53
CA LEU A 184 -10.51 -17.80 -6.18
C LEU A 184 -10.50 -19.03 -5.26
N HIS A 185 -9.92 -18.90 -4.08
CA HIS A 185 -9.87 -19.97 -3.08
C HIS A 185 -10.33 -19.50 -1.71
N ARG A 186 -11.13 -20.30 -1.00
CA ARG A 186 -11.61 -19.96 0.35
C ARG A 186 -10.48 -19.93 1.38
N GLY A 187 -9.69 -20.99 1.43
CA GLY A 187 -8.66 -21.18 2.43
C GLY A 187 -7.27 -20.81 1.92
N PHE A 188 -6.37 -20.49 2.84
CA PHE A 188 -4.95 -20.35 2.54
C PHE A 188 -4.39 -21.68 2.02
N ASP A 189 -3.67 -21.63 0.89
CA ASP A 189 -2.97 -22.78 0.31
C ASP A 189 -1.47 -22.51 0.32
N PRO A 190 -0.70 -23.13 1.25
CA PRO A 190 0.75 -22.97 1.30
C PRO A 190 1.46 -23.36 0.00
N ALA A 191 0.88 -24.23 -0.82
CA ALA A 191 1.48 -24.63 -2.10
C ALA A 191 1.35 -23.56 -3.20
N ARG A 192 0.46 -22.58 -3.02
CA ARG A 192 0.26 -21.44 -3.94
C ARG A 192 0.83 -20.14 -3.39
N TYR A 193 1.30 -20.15 -2.15
CA TYR A 193 1.81 -18.97 -1.49
C TYR A 193 3.22 -18.66 -1.99
N ASP A 194 3.42 -17.43 -2.50
CA ASP A 194 4.72 -16.96 -3.03
C ASP A 194 5.81 -16.82 -1.94
N GLY A 195 5.50 -17.11 -0.68
CA GLY A 195 6.41 -17.04 0.46
C GLY A 195 6.40 -15.68 1.17
N ALA A 196 7.12 -15.63 2.29
CA ALA A 196 7.14 -14.47 3.19
C ALA A 196 7.87 -13.24 2.61
N ASP A 197 8.80 -13.49 1.70
CA ASP A 197 9.86 -12.57 1.27
C ASP A 197 9.75 -12.23 -0.25
N VAL A 198 8.54 -12.02 -0.77
CA VAL A 198 8.34 -11.70 -2.20
C VAL A 198 9.04 -10.40 -2.57
N ASP A 199 10.05 -10.52 -3.43
CA ASP A 199 10.90 -9.44 -3.92
C ASP A 199 10.55 -9.05 -5.37
N ASN A 200 10.10 -7.82 -5.57
CA ASN A 200 9.74 -7.25 -6.87
C ASN A 200 10.77 -6.26 -7.43
N THR A 201 11.95 -6.15 -6.81
CA THR A 201 13.00 -5.21 -7.25
C THR A 201 13.58 -5.57 -8.60
N ARG A 202 13.76 -6.87 -8.88
CA ARG A 202 14.26 -7.36 -10.18
C ARG A 202 13.18 -7.36 -11.26
N GLN A 203 11.99 -7.84 -10.90
CA GLN A 203 10.87 -8.08 -11.81
C GLN A 203 9.60 -8.19 -10.97
N VAL A 204 8.49 -7.60 -11.43
CA VAL A 204 7.21 -7.79 -10.72
C VAL A 204 6.70 -9.18 -11.02
N GLN A 205 6.50 -9.95 -9.96
CA GLN A 205 6.00 -11.31 -10.01
C GLN A 205 4.77 -11.43 -9.12
N VAL A 206 3.78 -12.19 -9.60
CA VAL A 206 2.61 -12.58 -8.79
C VAL A 206 2.24 -14.02 -9.12
N GLY A 207 2.14 -14.88 -8.11
CA GLY A 207 1.81 -16.29 -8.30
C GLY A 207 2.84 -17.02 -9.17
N GLY A 208 4.12 -16.69 -9.02
CA GLY A 208 5.20 -17.20 -9.87
C GLY A 208 5.22 -16.72 -11.32
N VAL A 209 4.30 -15.81 -11.72
CA VAL A 209 4.24 -15.28 -13.09
C VAL A 209 4.90 -13.90 -13.15
N ALA A 210 5.89 -13.76 -14.04
CA ALA A 210 6.52 -12.49 -14.37
C ALA A 210 5.56 -11.58 -15.15
N LEU A 211 5.25 -10.41 -14.59
CA LEU A 211 4.35 -9.42 -15.20
C LEU A 211 5.09 -8.28 -15.92
N THR A 212 6.35 -8.05 -15.57
CA THR A 212 7.22 -7.05 -16.21
C THR A 212 8.45 -7.74 -16.80
N PRO A 213 9.20 -7.11 -17.72
CA PRO A 213 10.57 -7.55 -18.01
C PRO A 213 11.47 -7.39 -16.77
N VAL A 214 12.66 -8.00 -16.86
CA VAL A 214 13.74 -7.77 -15.89
C VAL A 214 14.18 -6.31 -15.95
N ARG A 215 14.45 -5.71 -14.80
CA ARG A 215 14.86 -4.31 -14.67
C ARG A 215 16.37 -4.17 -14.50
N ASP A 216 17.15 -4.73 -15.41
CA ASP A 216 18.62 -4.71 -15.38
C ASP A 216 19.24 -3.64 -16.30
N THR A 217 18.41 -2.85 -16.98
CA THR A 217 18.86 -1.78 -17.88
C THR A 217 18.44 -0.40 -17.38
N ALA A 218 19.25 0.62 -17.70
CA ALA A 218 18.87 2.02 -17.59
C ALA A 218 18.60 2.64 -18.97
N PRO A 219 17.63 3.56 -19.10
CA PRO A 219 17.42 4.29 -20.34
C PRO A 219 18.59 5.25 -20.60
N PRO A 220 18.83 5.67 -21.85
CA PRO A 220 19.81 6.71 -22.13
C PRO A 220 19.53 7.96 -21.31
N ARG A 221 20.56 8.54 -20.68
CA ARG A 221 20.45 9.70 -19.79
C ARG A 221 19.57 10.82 -20.36
N GLU A 222 19.77 11.17 -21.62
CA GLU A 222 18.98 12.23 -22.27
C GLU A 222 17.47 11.94 -22.30
N ARG A 223 17.08 10.68 -22.49
CA ARG A 223 15.67 10.28 -22.47
C ARG A 223 15.08 10.50 -21.09
N LEU A 224 15.81 10.14 -20.04
CA LEU A 224 15.40 10.30 -18.65
C LEU A 224 15.32 11.77 -18.27
N GLU A 225 16.32 12.59 -18.64
CA GLU A 225 16.31 14.05 -18.42
C GLU A 225 15.15 14.75 -19.13
N ARG A 226 14.87 14.37 -20.38
CA ARG A 226 13.69 14.89 -21.11
C ARG A 226 12.39 14.51 -20.43
N ALA A 227 12.29 13.29 -19.89
CA ALA A 227 11.12 12.86 -19.12
C ALA A 227 10.98 13.65 -17.81
N ALA A 228 12.08 13.87 -17.10
CA ALA A 228 12.12 14.67 -15.88
C ALA A 228 11.72 16.12 -16.12
N ALA A 229 12.24 16.76 -17.17
CA ALA A 229 11.87 18.12 -17.54
C ALA A 229 10.36 18.24 -17.82
N ARG A 230 9.79 17.28 -18.56
CA ARG A 230 8.34 17.23 -18.80
C ARG A 230 7.53 17.02 -17.53
N ALA A 231 7.99 16.15 -16.63
CA ALA A 231 7.32 15.91 -15.35
C ALA A 231 7.30 17.18 -14.48
N ARG A 232 8.44 17.87 -14.37
CA ARG A 232 8.55 19.17 -13.67
C ARG A 232 7.62 20.21 -14.27
N ALA A 233 7.53 20.29 -15.60
CA ALA A 233 6.67 21.26 -16.30
C ALA A 233 5.17 20.97 -16.17
N ARG A 234 4.76 19.69 -16.08
CA ARG A 234 3.35 19.29 -15.98
C ARG A 234 2.79 19.34 -14.56
N LYS A 235 3.65 19.32 -13.55
CA LYS A 235 3.20 19.17 -12.17
C LYS A 235 2.73 20.50 -11.62
N ASP A 236 1.47 20.84 -11.91
CA ASP A 236 0.77 21.90 -11.20
C ASP A 236 0.47 21.44 -9.77
N GLY A 237 1.37 21.83 -8.87
CA GLY A 237 1.38 21.36 -7.50
C GLY A 237 0.29 21.98 -6.61
N ASN A 238 -0.45 23.00 -7.08
CA ASN A 238 -1.48 23.69 -6.31
C ASN A 238 -2.71 24.00 -7.18
N MET A 239 -3.63 23.05 -7.36
CA MET A 239 -4.86 23.32 -8.12
C MET A 239 -5.73 24.38 -7.44
N LEU A 240 -5.68 24.48 -6.11
CA LEU A 240 -6.47 25.44 -5.34
C LEU A 240 -5.66 26.68 -4.88
N GLY A 241 -4.38 26.75 -5.25
CA GLY A 241 -3.45 27.79 -4.79
C GLY A 241 -2.95 27.59 -3.35
N GLU A 242 -1.91 28.32 -2.96
CA GLU A 242 -1.21 28.17 -1.67
C GLU A 242 -2.14 28.37 -0.45
N ARG A 243 -3.08 29.32 -0.53
CA ARG A 243 -4.02 29.61 0.56
C ARG A 243 -4.99 28.47 0.88
N LEU A 244 -5.21 27.57 -0.07
CA LEU A 244 -6.12 26.43 0.07
C LEU A 244 -5.38 25.09 0.04
N GLU A 245 -4.05 25.10 0.13
CA GLU A 245 -3.21 23.90 0.11
C GLU A 245 -3.61 22.91 1.22
N ALA A 246 -3.90 23.40 2.43
CA ALA A 246 -4.37 22.58 3.54
C ALA A 246 -5.69 21.85 3.23
N LEU A 247 -6.58 22.48 2.45
CA LEU A 247 -7.83 21.86 1.99
C LEU A 247 -7.55 20.85 0.88
N GLU A 248 -6.68 21.22 -0.07
CA GLU A 248 -6.29 20.39 -1.21
C GLU A 248 -5.69 19.05 -0.77
N TYR A 249 -4.82 19.06 0.24
CA TYR A 249 -4.20 17.84 0.79
C TYR A 249 -4.97 17.23 1.97
N ARG A 250 -6.16 17.73 2.31
CA ARG A 250 -6.94 17.22 3.45
C ARG A 250 -7.25 15.72 3.32
N PHE A 251 -7.42 15.22 2.10
CA PHE A 251 -7.71 13.81 1.85
C PHE A 251 -6.55 12.88 2.28
N PRO A 252 -5.31 13.06 1.77
CA PRO A 252 -4.19 12.27 2.27
C PRO A 252 -3.89 12.54 3.76
N ARG A 253 -4.07 13.77 4.27
CA ARG A 253 -3.92 14.05 5.71
C ARG A 253 -4.84 13.16 6.55
N HIS A 254 -6.12 13.10 6.20
CA HIS A 254 -7.10 12.31 6.94
C HIS A 254 -6.68 10.85 7.12
N TYR A 255 -6.25 10.19 6.04
CA TYR A 255 -5.85 8.78 6.12
C TYR A 255 -4.49 8.60 6.77
N LEU A 256 -3.54 9.53 6.58
CA LEU A 256 -2.27 9.49 7.30
C LEU A 256 -2.50 9.62 8.81
N ASP A 257 -3.36 10.54 9.25
CA ASP A 257 -3.71 10.73 10.65
C ASP A 257 -4.29 9.45 11.27
N ARG A 258 -5.14 8.72 10.52
CA ARG A 258 -5.66 7.43 10.96
C ARG A 258 -4.57 6.37 11.10
N ILE A 259 -3.64 6.28 10.14
CA ILE A 259 -2.51 5.35 10.22
C ILE A 259 -1.66 5.65 11.46
N LEU A 260 -1.30 6.92 11.68
CA LEU A 260 -0.45 7.30 12.81
C LEU A 260 -1.14 7.10 14.15
N ALA A 261 -2.43 7.41 14.26
CA ALA A 261 -3.20 7.16 15.47
C ALA A 261 -3.25 5.66 15.81
N LEU A 262 -3.47 4.80 14.81
CA LEU A 262 -3.47 3.34 15.02
C LEU A 262 -2.07 2.83 15.38
N ALA A 263 -1.02 3.29 14.71
CA ALA A 263 0.35 2.92 15.02
C ALA A 263 0.72 3.31 16.46
N GLN A 264 0.38 4.53 16.88
CA GLN A 264 0.57 5.01 18.26
C GLN A 264 -0.18 4.14 19.27
N GLN A 265 -1.46 3.84 19.01
CA GLN A 265 -2.26 2.95 19.87
C GLN A 265 -1.62 1.56 20.03
N ARG A 266 -0.92 1.09 19.00
CA ARG A 266 -0.26 -0.23 18.96
C ARG A 266 1.21 -0.19 19.39
N GLY A 267 1.73 0.97 19.79
CA GLY A 267 3.13 1.13 20.19
C GLY A 267 4.12 0.89 19.04
N VAL A 268 3.70 1.12 17.79
CA VAL A 268 4.51 0.91 16.59
C VAL A 268 5.19 2.21 16.19
N ALA A 269 6.51 2.17 16.01
CA ALA A 269 7.26 3.32 15.52
C ALA A 269 6.91 3.58 14.05
N VAL A 270 6.71 4.85 13.68
CA VAL A 270 6.48 5.22 12.29
C VAL A 270 7.67 5.99 11.74
N LYS A 271 8.13 5.56 10.58
CA LYS A 271 9.14 6.25 9.78
C LYS A 271 8.57 6.56 8.40
N PHE A 272 9.08 7.61 7.77
CA PHE A 272 8.67 8.08 6.45
C PHE A 272 9.81 7.85 5.46
N LEU A 273 9.59 7.09 4.40
CA LEU A 273 10.57 6.91 3.33
C LEU A 273 10.29 7.90 2.22
N TYR A 274 11.14 8.92 2.06
CA TYR A 274 11.04 9.80 0.90
C TYR A 274 11.67 9.13 -0.33
N LEU A 275 10.81 8.68 -1.24
CA LEU A 275 11.22 7.98 -2.46
C LEU A 275 10.62 8.68 -3.70
N PRO A 276 11.20 9.82 -4.12
CA PRO A 276 10.67 10.59 -5.23
C PRO A 276 10.90 9.89 -6.58
N SER A 277 10.23 10.36 -7.63
CA SER A 277 10.66 10.08 -9.00
C SER A 277 12.01 10.74 -9.33
N TYR A 278 12.70 10.29 -10.39
CA TYR A 278 14.01 10.81 -10.82
C TYR A 278 14.02 12.34 -10.94
N ALA A 279 12.90 12.92 -11.34
CA ALA A 279 12.73 14.35 -11.50
C ALA A 279 12.92 15.16 -10.20
N TYR A 280 12.79 14.55 -9.02
CA TYR A 280 12.79 15.24 -7.73
C TYR A 280 13.79 14.66 -6.73
N VAL A 281 14.75 13.88 -7.21
CA VAL A 281 15.89 13.41 -6.40
C VAL A 281 16.64 14.61 -5.80
N GLY A 282 17.06 14.47 -4.54
CA GLY A 282 17.70 15.55 -3.78
C GLY A 282 16.74 16.65 -3.30
N GLY A 283 15.46 16.60 -3.68
CA GLY A 283 14.43 17.50 -3.19
C GLY A 283 13.86 17.08 -1.83
N ALA A 284 12.74 17.70 -1.48
CA ALA A 284 11.92 17.37 -0.32
C ALA A 284 10.46 17.13 -0.77
N PRO A 285 9.65 16.43 0.05
CA PRO A 285 8.21 16.39 -0.17
C PRO A 285 7.66 17.83 -0.26
N ARG A 286 6.71 18.06 -1.16
CA ARG A 286 6.10 19.39 -1.35
C ARG A 286 5.51 19.94 -0.05
N ASP A 287 4.87 19.07 0.72
CA ASP A 287 4.26 19.41 2.01
C ASP A 287 4.98 18.69 3.16
N PRO A 288 6.14 19.19 3.60
CA PRO A 288 6.89 18.57 4.70
C PRO A 288 6.14 18.68 6.03
N SER A 289 5.21 19.64 6.16
CA SER A 289 4.38 19.84 7.36
C SER A 289 3.51 18.62 7.68
N LEU A 290 3.20 17.82 6.65
CA LEU A 290 2.43 16.59 6.81
C LEU A 290 3.14 15.54 7.67
N TYR A 291 4.48 15.59 7.74
CA TYR A 291 5.34 14.60 8.38
C TYR A 291 6.11 15.13 9.60
N ALA A 292 6.35 16.44 9.65
CA ALA A 292 7.16 17.08 10.67
C ALA A 292 6.67 16.74 12.10
N GLY A 293 7.56 16.15 12.91
CA GLY A 293 7.26 15.77 14.29
C GLY A 293 6.39 14.50 14.46
N ARG A 294 6.09 13.79 13.38
CA ARG A 294 5.18 12.62 13.39
C ARG A 294 5.87 11.28 13.17
N GLY A 295 7.17 11.32 12.92
CA GLY A 295 8.02 10.18 12.57
C GLY A 295 9.33 10.67 11.96
N GLU A 296 10.34 9.79 11.93
CA GLU A 296 11.62 10.08 11.30
C GLU A 296 11.49 10.04 9.77
N MET A 297 12.08 11.00 9.07
CA MET A 297 12.18 10.98 7.61
C MET A 297 13.47 10.29 7.17
N LEU A 298 13.33 9.11 6.57
CA LEU A 298 14.37 8.39 5.85
C LEU A 298 14.52 9.02 4.46
N ALA A 299 15.35 10.05 4.38
CA ALA A 299 15.64 10.73 3.13
C ALA A 299 16.76 10.02 2.36
N THR A 300 16.51 9.71 1.09
CA THR A 300 17.53 9.11 0.20
C THR A 300 18.59 10.13 -0.24
N GLY A 301 18.36 11.43 -0.03
CA GLY A 301 19.28 12.50 -0.44
C GLY A 301 19.63 12.41 -1.93
N THR A 302 20.92 12.44 -2.23
CA THR A 302 21.47 12.30 -3.59
C THR A 302 21.84 10.86 -3.96
N LEU A 303 21.53 9.86 -3.11
CA LEU A 303 21.86 8.46 -3.36
C LEU A 303 21.37 7.96 -4.72
N LEU A 304 20.22 8.47 -5.16
CA LEU A 304 19.54 8.07 -6.39
C LEU A 304 19.76 9.08 -7.54
N ALA A 305 20.78 9.96 -7.44
CA ALA A 305 21.02 11.00 -8.43
C ALA A 305 21.64 10.47 -9.73
N ASP A 306 22.24 9.28 -9.70
CA ASP A 306 22.82 8.65 -10.89
C ASP A 306 21.71 8.12 -11.82
N PRO A 307 21.60 8.63 -13.07
CA PRO A 307 20.65 8.13 -14.07
C PRO A 307 20.78 6.60 -14.33
N GLY A 308 21.98 6.04 -14.12
CA GLY A 308 22.25 4.61 -14.28
C GLY A 308 21.53 3.71 -13.28
N LEU A 309 20.89 4.28 -12.24
CA LEU A 309 20.13 3.55 -11.22
C LEU A 309 18.63 3.45 -11.53
N TRP A 310 18.18 4.03 -12.63
CA TRP A 310 16.77 4.16 -12.98
C TRP A 310 16.40 3.26 -14.15
N TYR A 311 15.25 2.58 -14.04
CA TYR A 311 14.66 1.81 -15.13
C TYR A 311 13.77 2.69 -16.02
N ASP A 312 13.03 3.59 -15.39
CA ASP A 312 12.25 4.65 -16.03
C ASP A 312 12.22 5.90 -15.13
N LEU A 313 11.30 6.83 -15.37
CA LEU A 313 11.23 8.07 -14.58
C LEU A 313 10.89 7.82 -13.09
N ASP A 314 10.12 6.78 -12.82
CA ASP A 314 9.42 6.55 -11.55
C ASP A 314 9.97 5.32 -10.81
N HIS A 315 10.68 4.43 -11.51
CA HIS A 315 11.17 3.17 -10.97
C HIS A 315 12.69 3.04 -11.07
N LEU A 316 13.29 2.59 -9.97
CA LEU A 316 14.67 2.13 -9.93
C LEU A 316 14.84 0.86 -10.75
N ASN A 317 16.03 0.68 -11.30
CA ASN A 317 16.47 -0.62 -11.79
C ASN A 317 16.98 -1.49 -10.63
N MET A 318 17.37 -2.73 -10.92
CA MET A 318 17.85 -3.68 -9.91
C MET A 318 19.06 -3.15 -9.12
N GLN A 319 19.97 -2.42 -9.77
CA GLN A 319 21.14 -1.82 -9.11
C GLN A 319 20.72 -0.68 -8.16
N GLY A 320 19.83 0.21 -8.61
CA GLY A 320 19.27 1.28 -7.79
C GLY A 320 18.52 0.74 -6.59
N ALA A 321 17.69 -0.29 -6.78
CA ALA A 321 16.96 -0.93 -5.71
C ALA A 321 17.88 -1.62 -4.69
N ALA A 322 18.93 -2.30 -5.15
CA ALA A 322 19.94 -2.91 -4.28
C ALA A 322 20.69 -1.85 -3.46
N LEU A 323 21.11 -0.74 -4.09
CA LEU A 323 21.79 0.37 -3.43
C LEU A 323 20.89 1.02 -2.36
N LEU A 324 19.63 1.31 -2.71
CA LEU A 324 18.65 1.86 -1.77
C LEU A 324 18.42 0.92 -0.59
N SER A 325 18.19 -0.37 -0.85
CA SER A 325 17.94 -1.37 0.19
C SER A 325 19.13 -1.52 1.15
N GLY A 326 20.35 -1.48 0.62
CA GLY A 326 21.56 -1.47 1.44
C GLY A 326 21.66 -0.24 2.33
N ALA A 327 21.42 0.96 1.79
CA ALA A 327 21.45 2.20 2.55
C ALA A 327 20.37 2.25 3.64
N LEU A 328 19.16 1.75 3.34
CA LEU A 328 18.05 1.68 4.30
C LEU A 328 18.41 0.84 5.53
N GLY A 329 19.22 -0.21 5.40
CA GLY A 329 19.69 -0.97 6.54
C GLY A 329 20.49 -0.10 7.53
N GLY A 330 21.38 0.75 7.05
CA GLY A 330 22.10 1.70 7.91
C GLY A 330 21.17 2.75 8.55
N MET A 331 20.24 3.29 7.78
CA MET A 331 19.28 4.31 8.27
C MET A 331 18.33 3.74 9.33
N LEU A 332 17.93 2.47 9.19
CA LEU A 332 17.05 1.79 10.14
C LEU A 332 17.79 1.30 11.39
N ALA A 333 19.10 1.03 11.32
CA ALA A 333 19.90 0.60 12.46
C ALA A 333 20.35 1.74 13.39
N GLY A 334 20.25 3.01 12.95
CA GLY A 334 20.69 4.17 13.73
C GLY A 334 20.05 4.29 15.13
N PRO A 335 20.59 5.11 16.03
CA PRO A 335 20.19 5.20 17.45
C PRO A 335 18.71 5.56 17.71
N GLN A 336 17.96 5.98 16.68
CA GLN A 336 16.52 6.22 16.75
C GLN A 336 15.67 5.10 16.09
N GLY A 337 16.31 4.08 15.50
CA GLY A 337 15.67 3.09 14.63
C GLY A 337 15.46 1.70 15.21
N VAL A 338 16.11 1.36 16.32
CA VAL A 338 15.78 0.14 17.07
C VAL A 338 14.80 0.51 18.17
N GLY A 339 13.51 0.56 17.84
CA GLY A 339 12.49 0.39 18.88
C GLY A 339 12.84 -0.88 19.65
N VAL A 340 12.86 -0.81 20.98
CA VAL A 340 13.20 -1.97 21.82
C VAL A 340 12.42 -3.17 21.31
N PRO A 341 13.08 -4.23 20.78
CA PRO A 341 12.37 -5.37 20.25
C PRO A 341 11.43 -5.88 21.35
N PRO A 342 10.16 -6.20 21.03
CA PRO A 342 9.23 -6.68 22.03
C PRO A 342 9.88 -7.84 22.78
N ALA A 343 9.90 -7.74 24.12
CA ALA A 343 10.60 -8.70 24.97
C ALA A 343 10.17 -10.14 24.60
N GLY A 344 11.12 -10.98 24.19
CA GLY A 344 10.86 -12.40 23.89
C GLY A 344 11.12 -12.87 22.45
N LEU A 345 11.78 -12.11 21.58
CA LEU A 345 12.20 -12.63 20.26
C LEU A 345 13.46 -13.52 20.38
N PRO A 346 13.49 -14.71 19.76
CA PRO A 346 14.60 -15.65 19.86
C PRO A 346 15.88 -15.11 19.20
N ALA A 347 17.01 -15.31 19.88
CA ALA A 347 18.33 -14.98 19.38
C ALA A 347 18.82 -16.05 18.40
N ALA A 348 18.70 -15.80 17.09
CA ALA A 348 19.68 -16.14 16.04
C ALA A 348 19.07 -15.95 14.65
N CYS A 349 19.76 -15.23 13.77
CA CYS A 349 19.55 -15.30 12.30
C CYS A 349 20.09 -16.62 11.74
N ALA A 350 19.61 -17.76 12.23
CA ALA A 350 19.75 -18.96 11.43
C ALA A 350 18.85 -18.76 10.20
N PRO A 351 19.36 -18.85 8.97
CA PRO A 351 18.46 -18.97 7.83
C PRO A 351 17.56 -20.17 8.15
N GLU A 352 16.25 -19.95 8.29
CA GLU A 352 15.31 -21.05 8.21
C GLU A 352 15.58 -21.67 6.84
N VAL A 353 16.28 -22.81 6.85
CA VAL A 353 16.33 -23.69 5.70
C VAL A 353 14.90 -24.18 5.57
N VAL A 354 14.09 -23.41 4.84
CA VAL A 354 12.80 -23.87 4.36
C VAL A 354 13.16 -25.07 3.51
N ALA A 355 12.93 -26.27 4.05
CA ALA A 355 13.10 -27.49 3.30
C ALA A 355 12.25 -27.33 2.04
N ALA A 356 12.93 -27.16 0.90
CA ALA A 356 12.28 -27.20 -0.40
C ALA A 356 11.52 -28.54 -0.45
N LYS A 357 10.19 -28.46 -0.53
CA LYS A 357 9.36 -29.64 -0.77
C LYS A 357 9.33 -29.94 -2.25
#